data_AF-A0A6J0C8I4-F1
#
_entry.id   AF-A0A6J0C8I4-F1
#
_cell.length_a   1.000
_cell.length_b   1.000
_cell.length_c   1.000
_cell.angle_alpha   90.00
_cell.angle_beta   90.00
_cell.angle_gamma   90.00
#
_symmetry.space_group_name_H-M   'P 1'
#
loop_
_entity.id
_entity.type
_entity.pdbx_description
1 polymer ?
#
loop_
_entity_poly.entity_id
_entity_poly.type
_entity_poly.pdbx_seq_one_letter_code
_entity_poly.pdbx_strand_id
1 'polypeptide(L)'
;MDVFLMIRRKKTTIFTDAKDNTTVLELKKIIEGILKIAPANQQLYSKDNVIMSDNKFLSDYGMTSAVAKAQCPALVALALRQEGGQFEPLEMTPYSLPPDLPDVMKSQEANGKEQTP
;
A
#
# COMPACT_ATOMS: atom_id res chain seq x y z
N MET A 1 -10.35 10.74 -10.57
CA MET A 1 -9.30 10.11 -11.41
C MET A 1 -8.98 8.73 -10.86
N ASP A 2 -8.36 7.85 -11.66
CA ASP A 2 -7.93 6.53 -11.16
C ASP A 2 -6.75 6.64 -10.20
N VAL A 3 -6.77 5.80 -9.16
CA VAL A 3 -5.70 5.63 -8.17
C VAL A 3 -5.37 4.15 -8.06
N PHE A 4 -4.07 3.85 -7.98
CA PHE A 4 -3.59 2.48 -7.87
C PHE A 4 -3.22 2.18 -6.42
N LEU A 5 -3.71 1.06 -5.91
CA LEU A 5 -3.64 0.70 -4.49
C LEU A 5 -2.90 -0.62 -4.31
N MET A 6 -2.16 -0.70 -3.21
CA MET A 6 -1.52 -1.90 -2.71
C MET A 6 -2.10 -2.20 -1.33
N ILE A 7 -3.09 -3.09 -1.27
CA ILE A 7 -3.74 -3.48 -0.02
C ILE A 7 -2.95 -4.62 0.60
N ARG A 8 -2.42 -4.44 1.81
CA ARG A 8 -1.50 -5.39 2.45
C ARG A 8 -2.00 -5.88 3.80
N ARG A 9 -1.82 -7.17 4.02
CA ARG A 9 -2.09 -7.87 5.28
C ARG A 9 -1.20 -9.10 5.39
N LYS A 10 -0.43 -9.25 6.46
CA LYS A 10 0.50 -10.38 6.67
C LYS A 10 1.36 -10.57 5.41
N LYS A 11 1.28 -11.73 4.76
CA LYS A 11 1.98 -12.05 3.50
C LYS A 11 1.13 -11.79 2.24
N THR A 12 -0.09 -11.29 2.39
CA THR A 12 -1.00 -10.99 1.29
C THR A 12 -0.82 -9.55 0.82
N THR A 13 -0.68 -9.38 -0.49
CA THR A 13 -0.73 -8.09 -1.17
C THR A 13 -1.73 -8.19 -2.33
N ILE A 14 -2.72 -7.28 -2.35
CA ILE A 14 -3.69 -7.14 -3.44
C ILE A 14 -3.37 -5.83 -4.18
N PHE A 15 -3.13 -5.94 -5.49
CA PHE A 15 -3.06 -4.77 -6.36
C PHE A 15 -4.40 -4.56 -7.02
N THR A 16 -4.93 -3.34 -6.93
CA THR A 16 -6.19 -2.96 -7.53
C THR A 16 -6.19 -1.46 -7.81
N ASP A 17 -7.13 -1.00 -8.61
CA ASP A 17 -7.39 0.40 -8.86
C ASP A 17 -8.81 0.77 -8.43
N ALA A 18 -9.00 2.05 -8.16
CA ALA A 18 -10.28 2.65 -7.83
C ALA A 18 -10.30 4.11 -8.30
N LYS A 19 -11.43 4.79 -8.17
CA LYS A 19 -11.46 6.24 -8.33
C LYS A 19 -11.00 6.89 -7.01
N ASP A 20 -10.35 8.04 -7.09
CA ASP A 20 -9.98 8.86 -5.92
C ASP A 20 -11.19 9.26 -5.06
N ASN A 21 -12.37 9.39 -5.67
CA ASN A 21 -13.65 9.62 -4.99
C ASN A 21 -14.41 8.33 -4.62
N THR A 22 -13.80 7.15 -4.77
CA THR A 22 -14.34 5.91 -4.20
C THR A 22 -14.31 6.03 -2.68
N THR A 23 -15.37 5.55 -2.03
CA THR A 23 -15.45 5.51 -0.57
C THR A 23 -14.66 4.34 0.00
N VAL A 24 -14.26 4.45 1.26
CA VAL A 24 -13.61 3.35 1.99
C VAL A 24 -14.53 2.12 2.05
N LEU A 25 -15.85 2.31 2.18
CA LEU A 25 -16.81 1.22 2.15
C LEU A 25 -16.82 0.47 0.81
N GLU A 26 -16.77 1.19 -0.32
CA GLU A 26 -16.68 0.58 -1.64
C GLU A 26 -15.36 -0.18 -1.81
N LEU A 27 -14.24 0.36 -1.33
CA LEU A 27 -12.97 -0.36 -1.32
C LEU A 27 -13.05 -1.66 -0.51
N LYS A 28 -13.72 -1.65 0.65
CA LYS A 28 -13.97 -2.87 1.43
C LYS A 28 -14.83 -3.89 0.68
N LYS A 29 -15.79 -3.46 -0.16
CA LYS A 29 -16.56 -4.36 -1.03
C LYS A 29 -15.72 -4.99 -2.13
N ILE A 30 -14.74 -4.25 -2.68
CA ILE A 30 -13.75 -4.81 -3.62
C ILE A 30 -12.94 -5.92 -2.92
N ILE A 31 -12.46 -5.64 -1.70
CA ILE A 31 -11.73 -6.63 -0.88
C ILE A 31 -12.62 -7.82 -0.53
N GLU A 32 -13.90 -7.61 -0.22
CA GLU A 32 -14.88 -8.68 0.01
C GLU A 32 -15.02 -9.58 -1.23
N GLY A 33 -15.07 -8.99 -2.42
CA GLY A 33 -15.10 -9.74 -3.68
C GLY A 33 -13.93 -10.71 -3.85
N ILE A 34 -12.76 -10.38 -3.29
CA ILE A 34 -11.52 -11.16 -3.40
C ILE A 34 -11.38 -12.14 -2.24
N LEU A 35 -11.44 -11.65 -1.00
CA LEU A 35 -11.18 -12.42 0.22
C LEU A 35 -12.41 -13.12 0.79
N LYS A 36 -13.61 -12.80 0.29
CA LYS A 36 -14.90 -13.31 0.79
C LYS A 36 -15.16 -12.98 2.26
N ILE A 37 -14.72 -11.80 2.70
CA ILE A 37 -14.90 -11.30 4.07
C ILE A 37 -15.75 -10.05 4.03
N ALA A 38 -16.83 -10.03 4.81
CA ALA A 38 -17.74 -8.89 4.86
C ALA A 38 -17.02 -7.58 5.27
N PRO A 39 -17.42 -6.41 4.73
CA PRO A 39 -16.83 -5.11 5.06
C PRO A 39 -16.76 -4.79 6.57
N ALA A 40 -17.76 -5.24 7.35
CA ALA A 40 -17.79 -5.05 8.81
C ALA A 40 -16.67 -5.77 9.58
N ASN A 41 -16.06 -6.77 8.94
CA ASN A 41 -14.93 -7.55 9.45
C ASN A 41 -13.59 -7.09 8.84
N GLN A 42 -13.57 -5.94 8.16
CA GLN A 42 -12.36 -5.34 7.60
C GLN A 42 -12.11 -3.97 8.24
N GLN A 43 -10.87 -3.74 8.66
CA GLN A 43 -10.39 -2.44 9.12
C GLN A 43 -9.23 -1.99 8.25
N LEU A 44 -9.41 -0.86 7.56
CA LEU A 44 -8.41 -0.29 6.66
C LEU A 44 -7.65 0.84 7.37
N TYR A 45 -6.37 0.95 7.06
CA TYR A 45 -5.49 1.98 7.56
C TYR A 45 -4.78 2.68 6.41
N SER A 46 -4.62 4.00 6.51
CA SER A 46 -3.74 4.75 5.62
C SER A 46 -2.27 4.39 5.87
N LYS A 47 -1.38 4.89 5.01
CA LYS A 47 0.08 4.77 5.19
C LYS A 47 0.59 5.32 6.54
N ASP A 48 -0.16 6.24 7.15
CA ASP A 48 0.17 6.89 8.42
C ASP A 48 -0.46 6.16 9.62
N ASN A 49 -0.92 4.91 9.42
CA ASN A 49 -1.60 4.06 10.41
C ASN A 49 -2.90 4.67 10.97
N VAL A 50 -3.54 5.58 10.23
CA VAL A 50 -4.84 6.15 10.60
C VAL A 50 -5.96 5.25 10.13
N ILE A 51 -6.88 4.89 11.03
CA ILE A 51 -8.07 4.10 10.70
C ILE A 51 -8.95 4.89 9.72
N MET A 52 -9.33 4.23 8.63
CA MET A 52 -10.13 4.82 7.58
C MET A 52 -11.63 4.65 7.87
N SER A 53 -12.40 5.72 7.68
CA SER A 53 -13.85 5.78 7.91
C SER A 53 -14.60 5.44 6.63
N ASP A 54 -15.62 4.58 6.74
CA ASP A 54 -16.40 4.05 5.61
C ASP A 54 -17.00 5.11 4.69
N ASN A 55 -17.36 6.27 5.26
CA ASN A 55 -18.03 7.37 4.56
C ASN A 55 -17.05 8.38 3.92
N LYS A 56 -15.74 8.18 4.10
CA LYS A 56 -14.71 9.06 3.55
C LYS A 56 -14.21 8.54 2.21
N PHE A 57 -13.74 9.44 1.36
CA PHE A 57 -13.14 9.09 0.08
C PHE A 57 -11.67 8.69 0.26
N LEU A 58 -11.13 7.96 -0.71
CA LEU A 58 -9.70 7.62 -0.72
C LEU A 58 -8.82 8.88 -0.77
N SER A 59 -9.27 9.92 -1.49
CA SER A 59 -8.60 11.22 -1.57
C SER A 59 -8.48 11.93 -0.21
N ASP A 60 -9.43 11.73 0.71
CA ASP A 60 -9.36 12.27 2.09
C ASP A 60 -8.16 11.70 2.88
N TYR A 61 -7.66 10.54 2.46
CA TYR A 61 -6.47 9.87 3.02
C TYR A 61 -5.22 10.07 2.15
N GLY A 62 -5.25 11.04 1.23
CA GLY A 62 -4.12 11.39 0.38
C GLY A 62 -3.89 10.47 -0.82
N MET A 63 -4.82 9.54 -1.09
CA MET A 63 -4.77 8.68 -2.28
C MET A 63 -5.35 9.44 -3.47
N THR A 64 -4.50 10.20 -4.15
CA THR A 64 -4.84 10.97 -5.34
C THR A 64 -4.06 10.44 -6.54
N SER A 65 -4.50 10.73 -7.76
CA SER A 65 -3.82 10.28 -8.99
C SER A 65 -2.38 10.80 -9.13
N ALA A 66 -2.04 11.89 -8.44
CA ALA A 66 -0.69 12.42 -8.42
C ALA A 66 0.28 11.56 -7.59
N VAL A 67 -0.23 10.87 -6.57
CA VAL A 67 0.58 10.09 -5.60
C VAL A 67 0.45 8.59 -5.87
N ALA A 68 -0.77 8.10 -6.05
CA ALA A 68 -1.11 6.70 -6.21
C ALA A 68 -1.04 6.26 -7.68
N LYS A 69 0.17 6.23 -8.25
CA LYS A 69 0.42 5.89 -9.66
C LYS A 69 0.56 4.38 -9.86
N ALA A 70 0.36 3.88 -11.08
CA ALA A 70 0.47 2.44 -11.39
C ALA A 70 1.84 1.85 -11.00
N GLN A 71 2.92 2.57 -11.26
CA GLN A 71 4.29 2.17 -10.91
C GLN A 71 4.64 2.39 -9.43
N CYS A 72 3.82 3.14 -8.69
CA CYS A 72 4.02 3.46 -7.28
C CYS A 72 2.66 3.54 -6.56
N PRO A 73 1.97 2.39 -6.40
CA PRO A 73 0.63 2.36 -5.84
C PRO A 73 0.65 2.75 -4.36
N ALA A 74 -0.44 3.39 -3.90
CA ALA A 74 -0.59 3.80 -2.51
C ALA A 74 -0.84 2.59 -1.60
N LEU A 75 -0.14 2.56 -0.47
CA LEU A 75 -0.30 1.51 0.54
C LEU A 75 -1.61 1.69 1.32
N VAL A 76 -2.38 0.61 1.43
CA VAL A 76 -3.53 0.48 2.33
C VAL A 76 -3.29 -0.74 3.21
N ALA A 77 -3.26 -0.55 4.52
CA ALA A 77 -3.09 -1.66 5.45
C ALA A 77 -4.46 -2.26 5.81
N LEU A 78 -4.57 -3.59 5.87
CA LEU A 78 -5.80 -4.31 6.18
C LEU A 78 -5.61 -5.17 7.43
N ALA A 79 -6.52 -5.04 8.38
CA ALA A 79 -6.70 -5.95 9.51
C ALA A 79 -8.09 -6.58 9.45
N LEU A 80 -8.19 -7.87 9.78
CA LEU A 80 -9.45 -8.59 9.83
C LEU A 80 -9.96 -8.79 11.26
N ARG A 81 -11.28 -8.79 11.41
CA ARG A 81 -11.93 -9.16 12.67
C ARG A 81 -11.77 -10.66 12.93
N GLN A 82 -11.37 -11.00 14.14
CA GLN A 82 -11.22 -12.37 14.63
C GLN A 82 -12.53 -12.84 15.29
N GLU A 83 -12.64 -14.15 15.54
CA GLU A 83 -13.82 -14.76 16.16
C GLU A 83 -14.19 -14.14 17.52
N GLY A 84 -13.19 -13.66 18.29
CA GLY A 84 -13.39 -12.95 19.55
C GLY A 84 -13.92 -11.51 19.41
N GLY A 85 -14.33 -11.10 18.21
CA GLY A 85 -14.88 -9.77 17.94
C GLY A 85 -13.85 -8.66 17.79
N GLN A 86 -12.59 -8.89 18.18
CA GLN A 86 -11.50 -7.91 18.05
C GLN A 86 -10.83 -7.98 16.68
N PHE A 87 -10.30 -6.85 16.21
CA PHE A 87 -9.45 -6.83 15.03
C PHE A 87 -8.06 -7.36 15.35
N GLU A 88 -7.49 -8.13 14.43
CA GLU A 88 -6.11 -8.57 14.56
C GLU A 88 -5.13 -7.38 14.57
N PRO A 89 -3.97 -7.50 15.21
CA PRO A 89 -2.93 -6.48 15.14
C PRO A 89 -2.53 -6.21 13.69
N LEU A 90 -2.20 -4.95 13.40
CA LEU A 90 -1.74 -4.62 12.06
C LEU A 90 -0.36 -5.25 11.81
N GLU A 91 -0.31 -6.19 10.90
CA GLU A 91 0.91 -6.92 10.54
C GLU A 91 1.07 -6.90 9.02
N MET A 92 2.25 -6.52 8.54
CA MET A 92 2.64 -6.62 7.14
C MET A 92 4.04 -7.20 7.08
N THR A 93 4.18 -8.39 6.50
CA THR A 93 5.49 -9.02 6.35
C THR A 93 6.32 -8.21 5.35
N PRO A 94 7.54 -7.76 5.70
CA PRO A 94 8.42 -7.09 4.74
C PRO A 94 8.67 -7.95 3.51
N TYR A 95 8.85 -7.31 2.35
CA TYR A 95 9.36 -8.03 1.18
C TYR A 95 10.82 -8.45 1.41
N SER A 96 11.29 -9.41 0.62
CA SER A 96 12.69 -9.80 0.64
C SER A 96 13.59 -8.60 0.28
N LEU A 97 14.76 -8.55 0.91
CA LEU A 97 15.78 -7.59 0.53
C LEU A 97 16.38 -8.00 -0.83
N PRO A 98 16.74 -7.04 -1.70
CA PRO A 98 17.50 -7.35 -2.91
C PRO A 98 18.87 -7.96 -2.54
N PRO A 99 19.47 -8.77 -3.44
CA PRO A 99 20.83 -9.23 -3.24
C PRO A 99 21.82 -8.06 -3.30
N ASP A 100 23.04 -8.29 -2.82
CA ASP A 100 24.12 -7.32 -2.96
C ASP A 100 24.36 -6.98 -4.43
N LEU A 101 24.57 -5.69 -4.69
CA LEU A 101 24.84 -5.20 -6.03
C LEU A 101 26.17 -5.80 -6.52
N PRO A 102 26.22 -6.47 -7.70
CA PRO A 102 27.46 -7.00 -8.25
C PRO A 102 28.51 -5.89 -8.44
N ASP A 103 29.80 -6.22 -8.28
CA ASP A 103 30.88 -5.23 -8.39
C ASP A 103 30.90 -4.49 -9.74
N VAL A 104 30.52 -5.16 -10.83
CA VAL A 104 30.41 -4.56 -12.17
C VAL A 104 29.28 -3.53 -12.30
N MET A 105 28.30 -3.57 -11.40
CA MET A 105 27.17 -2.63 -11.34
C MET A 105 27.37 -1.55 -10.27
N LYS A 106 28.32 -1.71 -9.35
CA LYS A 106 28.73 -0.63 -8.46
C LYS A 106 29.38 0.44 -9.32
N SER A 107 28.91 1.68 -9.23
CA SER A 107 29.54 2.82 -9.90
C SER A 107 31.03 2.78 -9.59
N GLN A 108 31.88 2.66 -10.61
CA GLN A 108 33.28 3.04 -10.43
C GLN A 108 33.25 4.50 -9.98
N GLU A 109 33.70 4.78 -8.76
CA GLU A 109 33.92 6.16 -8.32
C GLU A 109 34.61 6.89 -9.46
N ALA A 110 34.00 7.99 -9.92
CA ALA A 110 34.49 8.75 -11.04
C ALA A 110 35.98 9.05 -10.81
N ASN A 111 36.85 8.34 -11.54
CA ASN A 111 38.29 8.58 -11.53
C ASN A 111 38.61 9.83 -12.35
N GLY A 112 37.83 10.89 -12.13
CA GLY A 112 37.99 12.23 -12.67
C GLY A 112 38.44 13.14 -11.54
N LYS A 113 39.67 12.92 -11.07
CA LYS A 113 40.41 13.99 -10.41
C LYS A 113 40.54 15.11 -11.44
N GLU A 114 39.86 16.23 -11.21
CA GLU A 114 40.27 17.53 -11.76
C GLU A 114 41.76 17.70 -11.48
N GLN A 115 42.59 17.55 -12.52
CA GLN A 115 43.93 18.11 -12.51
C GLN A 115 43.80 19.56 -12.96
N THR A 116 43.86 20.47 -11.99
CA THR A 116 44.17 21.88 -12.20
C THR A 116 45.54 22.00 -12.89
N PRO A 117 45.67 22.92 -13.85
CA PRO A 117 46.49 24.11 -13.59
C PRO A 117 45.70 25.41 -13.73
#